data_AF-A0A519VSP3-F1
#
_entry.id   AF-A0A519VSP3-F1
#
_cell.length_a   1.000
_cell.length_b   1.000
_cell.length_c   1.000
_cell.angle_alpha   90.00
_cell.angle_beta   90.00
_cell.angle_gamma   90.00
#
_symmetry.space_group_name_H-M   'P 1'
#
loop_
_entity.id
_entity.type
_entity.pdbx_description
1 polymer ?
#
loop_
_entity_poly.entity_id
_entity_poly.type
_entity_poly.pdbx_seq_one_letter_code
_entity_poly.pdbx_strand_id
1 'polypeptide(L)'
;MKTSDLHFLRPRDSSGLSEDQLAKNPPEIIYHYTSCETAELVLGAGTIKLSAPQTFNDPLDMYEKLIDFTCTDEELEGLIHSLCREYPVVDRLRRIKEIRREGLDKFAADGLNTFRKSKESSGVCCFSTEKDIALMWSHYAKQHTGVELPLYF
;
A
#
# COMPACT_ATOMS: atom_id res chain seq x y z
N MET A 1 15.52 6.68 41.41
CA MET A 1 16.67 6.23 40.59
C MET A 1 16.75 4.71 40.65
N LYS A 2 16.07 4.04 39.71
CA LYS A 2 16.30 2.63 39.35
C LYS A 2 15.98 2.54 37.85
N THR A 3 16.99 2.75 37.04
CA THR A 3 17.02 2.41 35.61
C THR A 3 17.26 0.91 35.55
N SER A 4 16.20 0.12 35.47
CA SER A 4 16.26 -1.32 35.25
C SER A 4 15.92 -1.60 33.79
N ASP A 5 16.96 -1.87 33.01
CA ASP A 5 17.00 -2.78 31.88
C ASP A 5 15.92 -2.61 30.80
N LEU A 6 16.05 -1.54 30.02
CA LEU A 6 15.57 -1.52 28.63
C LEU A 6 16.45 -2.49 27.83
N HIS A 7 16.08 -3.78 27.87
CA HIS A 7 16.54 -4.74 26.88
C HIS A 7 15.92 -4.34 25.54
N PHE A 8 16.66 -3.59 24.73
CA PHE A 8 16.31 -3.40 23.33
C PHE A 8 16.34 -4.78 22.68
N LEU A 9 15.15 -5.36 22.46
CA LEU A 9 14.99 -6.52 21.60
C LEU A 9 15.60 -6.12 20.25
N ARG A 10 16.71 -6.76 19.89
CA ARG A 10 17.24 -6.60 18.54
C ARG A 10 16.23 -7.27 17.62
N PRO A 11 15.67 -6.57 16.61
CA PRO A 11 14.82 -7.20 15.63
C PRO A 11 15.56 -8.40 15.06
N ARG A 12 14.86 -9.53 14.94
CA ARG A 12 15.39 -10.68 14.22
C ARG A 12 15.70 -10.22 12.80
N ASP A 13 16.93 -10.45 12.35
CA ASP A 13 17.33 -10.13 10.99
C ASP A 13 16.42 -10.90 10.02
N SER A 14 15.61 -10.15 9.29
CA SER A 14 14.66 -10.68 8.31
C SER A 14 15.21 -10.59 6.88
N SER A 15 16.44 -10.09 6.72
CA SER A 15 17.10 -10.03 5.42
C SER A 15 17.27 -11.44 4.86
N GLY A 16 16.58 -11.73 3.76
CA GLY A 16 16.64 -13.03 3.08
C GLY A 16 15.54 -14.04 3.41
N LEU A 17 14.53 -13.69 4.21
CA LEU A 17 13.33 -14.53 4.36
C LEU A 17 12.41 -14.38 3.13
N SER A 18 11.85 -15.48 2.64
CA SER A 18 10.81 -15.41 1.59
C SER A 18 9.47 -14.89 2.14
N GLU A 19 8.59 -14.40 1.28
CA GLU A 19 7.25 -13.93 1.67
C GLU A 19 6.47 -15.00 2.47
N ASP A 20 6.56 -16.27 2.07
CA ASP A 20 5.96 -17.41 2.77
C ASP A 20 6.52 -17.63 4.19
N GLN A 21 7.79 -17.29 4.42
CA GLN A 21 8.43 -17.39 5.73
C GLN A 21 8.03 -16.22 6.63
N LEU A 22 7.89 -15.00 6.07
CA LEU A 22 7.39 -13.83 6.78
C LEU A 22 5.93 -13.99 7.19
N ALA A 23 5.09 -14.63 6.36
CA ALA A 23 3.70 -14.91 6.71
C ALA A 23 3.56 -15.88 7.91
N LYS A 24 4.53 -16.81 8.07
CA LYS A 24 4.54 -17.78 9.18
C LYS A 24 5.20 -17.23 10.45
N ASN A 25 6.09 -16.25 10.30
CA ASN A 25 6.77 -15.56 11.39
C ASN A 25 6.79 -14.06 11.09
N PRO A 26 5.72 -13.33 11.41
CA PRO A 26 5.66 -11.90 11.16
C PRO A 26 6.77 -11.17 11.95
N PRO A 27 7.28 -10.05 11.44
CA PRO A 27 8.27 -9.25 12.15
C PRO A 27 7.68 -8.74 13.47
N GLU A 28 8.44 -8.92 14.56
CA GLU A 28 8.05 -8.42 15.91
C GLU A 28 7.99 -6.88 15.94
N ILE A 29 8.75 -6.23 15.05
CA ILE A 29 8.89 -4.77 14.99
C ILE A 29 8.86 -4.33 13.53
N ILE A 30 8.10 -3.28 13.25
CA ILE A 30 8.18 -2.52 11.99
C ILE A 30 8.48 -1.05 12.27
N TYR A 31 9.14 -0.39 11.33
CA TYR A 31 9.60 0.98 11.45
C TYR A 31 8.85 1.89 10.50
N HIS A 32 8.29 2.98 11.04
CA HIS A 32 7.74 4.08 10.27
C HIS A 32 8.68 5.29 10.31
N TYR A 33 9.00 5.85 9.14
CA TYR A 33 9.89 7.00 9.01
C TYR A 33 9.06 8.27 8.85
N THR A 34 9.35 9.29 9.65
CA THR A 34 8.56 10.53 9.60
C THR A 34 9.33 11.74 10.13
N SER A 35 8.74 12.93 10.04
CA SER A 35 9.31 14.15 10.62
C SER A 35 9.09 14.20 12.13
N CYS A 36 9.95 14.91 12.87
CA CYS A 36 9.79 15.06 14.32
C CYS A 36 8.42 15.65 14.69
N GLU A 37 7.96 16.64 13.93
CA GLU A 37 6.66 17.30 14.16
C GLU A 37 5.49 16.32 13.96
N THR A 38 5.60 15.44 12.95
CA THR A 38 4.59 14.39 12.75
C THR A 38 4.64 13.35 13.85
N ALA A 39 5.84 12.96 14.29
CA ALA A 39 6.01 11.98 15.35
C ALA A 39 5.41 12.45 16.68
N GLU A 40 5.54 13.73 17.02
CA GLU A 40 4.89 14.32 18.20
C GLU A 40 3.36 14.18 18.15
N LEU A 41 2.75 14.42 16.98
CA LEU A 41 1.31 14.24 16.78
C LEU A 41 0.89 12.77 16.89
N VAL A 42 1.64 11.88 16.24
CA VAL A 42 1.43 10.43 16.25
C VAL A 42 1.46 9.89 17.68
N LEU A 43 2.52 10.22 18.42
CA LEU A 43 2.71 9.76 19.80
C LEU A 43 1.73 10.42 20.77
N GLY A 44 1.45 11.71 20.62
CA GLY A 44 0.53 12.45 21.49
C GLY A 44 -0.93 12.04 21.33
N ALA A 45 -1.35 11.66 20.13
CA ALA A 45 -2.72 11.25 19.84
C ALA A 45 -2.92 9.73 19.78
N GLY A 46 -1.85 8.93 19.78
CA GLY A 46 -1.94 7.48 19.55
C GLY A 46 -2.48 7.14 18.16
N THR A 47 -2.13 7.95 17.17
CA THR A 47 -2.61 7.82 15.78
C THR A 47 -1.46 7.52 14.84
N ILE A 48 -1.77 7.14 13.60
CA ILE A 48 -0.75 7.05 12.56
C ILE A 48 -1.06 8.03 11.42
N LYS A 49 -0.01 8.61 10.83
CA LYS A 49 -0.18 9.47 9.67
C LYS A 49 -0.42 8.60 8.43
N LEU A 50 -1.52 8.88 7.75
CA LEU A 50 -1.76 8.43 6.38
C LEU A 50 -1.46 9.60 5.45
N SER A 51 -0.48 9.43 4.57
CA SER A 51 -0.10 10.44 3.58
C SER A 51 -0.94 10.30 2.32
N ALA A 52 -1.29 11.42 1.70
CA ALA A 52 -2.01 11.41 0.44
C ALA A 52 -1.08 10.90 -0.67
N PRO A 53 -1.53 10.01 -1.58
CA PRO A 53 -0.73 9.50 -2.70
C PRO A 53 -0.07 10.54 -3.61
N GLN A 54 -0.54 11.79 -3.58
CA GLN A 54 0.00 12.91 -4.36
C GLN A 54 1.18 13.60 -3.65
N THR A 55 1.41 13.30 -2.37
CA THR A 55 2.45 13.94 -1.54
C THR A 55 3.75 13.13 -1.46
N PHE A 56 3.81 11.96 -2.11
CA PHE A 56 5.01 11.13 -2.12
C PHE A 56 6.12 11.77 -2.95
N ASN A 57 7.34 11.73 -2.41
CA ASN A 57 8.54 12.24 -3.08
C ASN A 57 9.12 11.22 -4.08
N ASP A 58 8.70 9.96 -4.02
CA ASP A 58 9.09 8.94 -5.00
C ASP A 58 8.17 9.05 -6.24
N PRO A 59 8.73 9.29 -7.45
CA PRO A 59 7.94 9.38 -8.68
C PRO A 59 7.35 8.05 -9.15
N LEU A 60 7.84 6.92 -8.65
CA LEU A 60 7.30 5.58 -8.94
C LEU A 60 6.19 5.19 -7.96
N ASP A 61 6.18 5.79 -6.75
CA ASP A 61 5.12 5.53 -5.77
C ASP A 61 3.76 5.93 -6.34
N MET A 62 2.85 4.95 -6.34
CA MET A 62 1.48 5.12 -6.81
C MET A 62 1.41 5.62 -8.27
N TYR A 63 2.44 5.37 -9.09
CA TYR A 63 2.47 5.82 -10.47
C TYR A 63 1.58 4.95 -11.36
N GLU A 64 0.48 5.53 -11.82
CA GLU A 64 -0.56 4.84 -12.60
C GLU A 64 -0.06 4.22 -13.91
N LYS A 65 1.02 4.73 -14.50
CA LYS A 65 1.54 4.20 -15.77
C LYS A 65 2.38 2.93 -15.61
N LEU A 66 2.62 2.49 -14.37
CA LEU A 66 3.22 1.18 -14.09
C LEU A 66 2.17 0.06 -14.15
N ILE A 67 0.89 0.41 -14.22
CA ILE A 67 -0.20 -0.55 -14.29
C ILE A 67 -0.71 -0.57 -15.72
N ASP A 68 -0.68 -1.75 -16.32
CA ASP A 68 -1.33 -1.99 -17.60
C ASP A 68 -2.82 -2.27 -17.36
N PHE A 69 -3.66 -1.35 -17.80
CA PHE A 69 -5.12 -1.49 -17.74
C PHE A 69 -5.69 -2.08 -19.03
N THR A 70 -4.85 -2.36 -20.04
CA THR A 70 -5.32 -3.08 -21.21
C THR A 70 -5.69 -4.51 -20.84
N CYS A 71 -6.63 -5.08 -21.58
CA CYS A 71 -7.01 -6.47 -21.41
C CYS A 71 -7.37 -7.05 -22.78
N THR A 72 -7.22 -8.36 -22.88
CA THR A 72 -7.71 -9.17 -23.99
C THR A 72 -9.20 -9.50 -23.79
N ASP A 73 -9.87 -9.92 -24.86
CA ASP A 73 -11.25 -10.40 -24.78
C ASP A 73 -11.37 -11.60 -23.83
N GLU A 74 -10.36 -12.48 -23.80
CA GLU A 74 -10.32 -13.63 -22.89
C GLU A 74 -10.20 -13.22 -21.42
N GLU A 75 -9.34 -12.25 -21.10
CA GLU A 75 -9.19 -11.71 -19.75
C GLU A 75 -10.46 -10.98 -19.30
N LEU A 76 -11.07 -10.22 -20.21
CA LEU A 76 -12.33 -9.53 -19.95
C LEU A 76 -13.44 -10.54 -19.62
N GLU A 77 -13.55 -11.64 -20.38
CA GLU A 77 -14.53 -12.69 -20.12
C GLU A 77 -14.27 -13.38 -18.77
N GLY A 78 -13.00 -13.66 -18.44
CA GLY A 78 -12.60 -14.21 -17.15
C GLY A 78 -12.97 -13.31 -15.98
N LEU A 79 -12.73 -12.00 -16.10
CA LEU A 79 -13.04 -11.00 -15.09
C LEU A 79 -14.56 -10.79 -14.93
N ILE A 80 -15.28 -10.76 -16.04
CA ILE A 80 -16.74 -10.76 -16.06
C ILE A 80 -17.29 -11.95 -15.27
N HIS A 81 -16.75 -13.14 -15.51
CA HIS A 81 -17.20 -14.36 -14.88
C HIS A 81 -16.92 -14.35 -13.37
N SER A 82 -15.77 -13.82 -12.95
CA SER A 82 -15.39 -13.71 -11.53
C SER A 82 -16.20 -12.64 -10.79
N LEU A 83 -16.27 -11.40 -11.30
CA LEU A 83 -16.96 -10.28 -10.66
C LEU A 83 -18.46 -10.51 -10.56
N CYS A 84 -19.05 -11.12 -11.58
CA CYS A 84 -20.49 -11.32 -11.56
C CYS A 84 -20.88 -12.55 -10.75
N ARG A 85 -19.95 -13.42 -10.31
CA ARG A 85 -20.23 -14.73 -9.66
C ARG A 85 -21.31 -14.65 -8.58
N GLU A 86 -21.32 -13.58 -7.81
CA GLU A 86 -22.23 -13.36 -6.68
C GLU A 86 -23.55 -12.65 -7.07
N TYR A 87 -23.67 -12.15 -8.30
CA TYR A 87 -24.89 -11.49 -8.79
C TYR A 87 -25.93 -12.49 -9.33
N PRO A 88 -27.24 -12.18 -9.17
CA PRO A 88 -28.33 -12.87 -9.87
C PRO A 88 -28.10 -12.93 -11.38
N VAL A 89 -28.49 -14.04 -12.01
CA VAL A 89 -28.21 -14.35 -13.42
C VAL A 89 -28.67 -13.24 -14.37
N VAL A 90 -29.80 -12.61 -14.10
CA VAL A 90 -30.39 -11.56 -14.96
C VAL A 90 -29.53 -10.29 -14.96
N ASP A 91 -29.07 -9.84 -13.78
CA ASP A 91 -28.21 -8.65 -13.65
C ASP A 91 -26.82 -8.89 -14.24
N ARG A 92 -26.29 -10.10 -14.07
CA ARG A 92 -25.06 -10.55 -14.72
C ARG A 92 -25.15 -10.41 -16.23
N LEU A 93 -26.14 -11.01 -16.87
CA LEU A 93 -26.27 -10.97 -18.34
C LEU A 93 -26.40 -9.54 -18.88
N ARG A 94 -27.07 -8.65 -18.13
CA ARG A 94 -27.16 -7.23 -18.48
C ARG A 94 -25.78 -6.56 -18.46
N ARG A 95 -25.04 -6.71 -17.36
CA ARG A 95 -23.70 -6.13 -17.18
C ARG A 95 -22.70 -6.65 -18.21
N ILE A 96 -22.76 -7.95 -18.53
CA ILE A 96 -21.92 -8.57 -19.56
C ILE A 96 -22.18 -7.95 -20.92
N LYS A 97 -23.44 -7.79 -21.31
CA LYS A 97 -23.81 -7.16 -22.58
C LYS A 97 -23.38 -5.70 -22.64
N GLU A 98 -23.50 -4.97 -21.52
CA GLU A 98 -23.05 -3.58 -21.43
C GLU A 98 -21.54 -3.47 -21.61
N ILE A 99 -20.76 -4.27 -20.89
CA ILE A 99 -19.29 -4.29 -20.98
C ILE A 99 -18.84 -4.70 -22.39
N ARG A 100 -19.42 -5.75 -22.98
CA ARG A 100 -19.11 -6.18 -24.36
C ARG A 100 -19.46 -5.12 -25.41
N ARG A 101 -20.55 -4.37 -25.23
CA ARG A 101 -20.95 -3.29 -26.15
C ARG A 101 -19.97 -2.11 -26.08
N GLU A 102 -19.43 -1.86 -24.90
CA GLU A 102 -18.54 -0.74 -24.61
C GLU A 102 -17.11 -0.98 -25.08
N GLY A 103 -16.69 -2.24 -25.14
CA GLY A 103 -15.41 -2.65 -25.73
C GLY A 103 -14.22 -2.49 -24.77
N LEU A 104 -13.09 -3.09 -25.17
CA LEU A 104 -11.86 -3.18 -24.37
C LEU A 104 -11.29 -1.79 -24.01
N ASP A 105 -11.30 -0.85 -24.94
CA ASP A 105 -10.76 0.50 -24.73
C ASP A 105 -11.49 1.25 -23.61
N LYS A 106 -12.82 1.17 -23.60
CA LYS A 106 -13.63 1.79 -22.55
C LYS A 106 -13.40 1.10 -21.22
N PHE A 107 -13.32 -0.23 -21.21
CA PHE A 107 -13.02 -0.99 -20.01
C PHE A 107 -11.67 -0.59 -19.39
N ALA A 108 -10.62 -0.49 -20.21
CA ALA A 108 -9.30 -0.03 -19.79
C ALA A 108 -9.34 1.41 -19.23
N ALA A 109 -10.05 2.31 -19.91
CA ALA A 109 -10.23 3.69 -19.47
C ALA A 109 -10.98 3.79 -18.13
N ASP A 110 -12.03 2.98 -17.95
CA ASP A 110 -12.79 2.91 -16.71
C ASP A 110 -11.97 2.32 -15.57
N GLY A 111 -11.12 1.32 -15.85
CA GLY A 111 -10.14 0.78 -14.92
C GLY A 111 -9.16 1.84 -14.42
N LEU A 112 -8.55 2.60 -15.34
CA LEU A 112 -7.64 3.69 -15.02
C LEU A 112 -8.33 4.80 -14.19
N ASN A 113 -9.54 5.19 -14.58
CA ASN A 113 -10.31 6.21 -13.87
C ASN A 113 -10.70 5.74 -12.45
N THR A 114 -11.04 4.47 -12.31
CA THR A 114 -11.32 3.86 -11.00
C THR A 114 -10.08 3.88 -10.13
N PHE A 115 -8.92 3.48 -10.66
CA PHE A 115 -7.65 3.54 -9.95
C PHE A 115 -7.32 4.97 -9.48
N ARG A 116 -7.46 5.98 -10.35
CA ARG A 116 -7.24 7.39 -10.00
C ARG A 116 -8.13 7.87 -8.85
N LYS A 117 -9.42 7.54 -8.88
CA LYS A 117 -10.36 7.89 -7.81
C LYS A 117 -10.02 7.19 -6.50
N SER A 118 -9.66 5.91 -6.55
CA SER A 118 -9.19 5.17 -5.38
C SER A 118 -7.91 5.78 -4.82
N LYS A 119 -6.96 6.16 -5.68
CA LYS A 119 -5.73 6.85 -5.30
C LYS A 119 -6.02 8.19 -4.60
N GLU A 120 -6.97 8.97 -5.09
CA GLU A 120 -7.33 10.27 -4.49
C GLU A 120 -7.99 10.17 -3.12
N SER A 121 -8.72 9.07 -2.87
CA SER A 121 -9.45 8.84 -1.62
C SER A 121 -8.72 7.93 -0.62
N SER A 122 -7.53 7.45 -0.98
CA SER A 122 -6.71 6.59 -0.12
C SER A 122 -5.72 7.41 0.70
N GLY A 123 -5.42 6.90 1.90
CA GLY A 123 -4.28 7.32 2.69
C GLY A 123 -3.26 6.19 2.75
N VAL A 124 -1.98 6.50 2.57
CA VAL A 124 -0.90 5.51 2.51
C VAL A 124 0.08 5.74 3.67
N CYS A 125 0.46 4.66 4.34
CA CYS A 125 1.50 4.66 5.35
C CYS A 125 2.52 3.58 5.01
N CYS A 126 3.80 3.95 5.00
CA CYS A 126 4.88 3.05 4.64
C CYS A 126 5.62 2.57 5.88
N PHE A 127 5.99 1.29 5.87
CA PHE A 127 6.74 0.64 6.94
C PHE A 127 7.89 -0.17 6.36
N SER A 128 8.88 -0.44 7.20
CA SER A 128 10.00 -1.31 6.89
C SER A 128 10.29 -2.25 8.06
N THR A 129 10.82 -3.44 7.78
CA THR A 129 11.36 -4.32 8.82
C THR A 129 12.75 -3.89 9.29
N GLU A 130 13.45 -3.09 8.48
CA GLU A 130 14.76 -2.53 8.78
C GLU A 130 14.67 -1.02 9.02
N LYS A 131 15.46 -0.51 9.96
CA LYS A 131 15.45 0.90 10.40
C LYS A 131 16.46 1.81 9.68
N ASP A 132 17.47 1.25 9.03
CA ASP A 132 18.61 2.00 8.48
C ASP A 132 18.61 1.98 6.94
N ILE A 133 17.44 2.12 6.32
CA ILE A 133 17.31 2.15 4.85
C ILE A 133 17.42 3.59 4.34
N ALA A 134 18.58 3.94 3.77
CA ALA A 134 18.86 5.30 3.28
C ALA A 134 17.81 5.83 2.28
N LEU A 135 17.24 4.96 1.44
CA LEU A 135 16.18 5.31 0.50
C LEU A 135 14.86 5.65 1.22
N MET A 136 14.54 4.97 2.32
CA MET A 136 13.33 5.29 3.09
C MET A 136 13.46 6.67 3.77
N TRP A 137 14.67 7.00 4.23
CA TRP A 137 14.99 8.31 4.78
C TRP A 137 14.90 9.45 3.75
N SER A 138 15.22 9.21 2.48
CA SER A 138 15.09 10.25 1.43
C SER A 138 13.63 10.51 1.06
N HIS A 139 12.82 9.46 0.94
CA HIS A 139 11.47 9.56 0.39
C HIS A 139 10.38 9.81 1.44
N TYR A 140 10.48 9.19 2.63
CA TYR A 140 9.39 9.18 3.62
C TYR A 140 9.71 9.96 4.91
N ALA A 141 10.98 10.25 5.18
CA ALA A 141 11.36 11.22 6.21
C ALA A 141 11.46 12.65 5.63
N LYS A 142 11.90 13.62 6.42
CA LYS A 142 12.10 15.02 6.00
C LYS A 142 13.47 15.16 5.30
N GLN A 143 13.58 14.58 4.09
CA GLN A 143 14.80 14.66 3.25
C GLN A 143 16.07 14.26 4.02
N HIS A 144 16.14 12.99 4.45
CA HIS A 144 17.21 12.43 5.30
C HIS A 144 17.27 12.92 6.75
N THR A 145 16.27 13.66 7.22
CA THR A 145 16.15 14.07 8.62
C THR A 145 14.80 13.67 9.19
N GLY A 146 14.72 13.43 10.50
CA GLY A 146 13.47 13.02 11.16
C GLY A 146 13.72 11.95 12.21
N VAL A 147 12.74 11.07 12.37
CA VAL A 147 12.78 9.99 13.36
C VAL A 147 12.22 8.70 12.77
N GLU A 148 12.75 7.57 13.22
CA GLU A 148 12.09 6.28 13.10
C GLU A 148 11.18 5.98 14.31
N LEU A 149 9.97 5.51 14.04
CA LEU A 149 9.01 5.05 15.04
C LEU A 149 8.88 3.53 14.95
N PRO A 150 9.34 2.77 15.96
CA PRO A 150 9.11 1.33 16.03
C PRO A 150 7.69 1.03 16.51
N LEU A 151 6.99 0.16 15.78
CA LEU A 151 5.70 -0.42 16.16
C LEU A 151 5.91 -1.90 16.47
N TYR A 152 5.40 -2.34 17.61
CA TYR A 152 5.55 -3.70 18.14
C TYR A 152 4.22 -4.47 18.00
N PHE A 153 4.28 -5.76 17.64
CA PHE A 153 3.13 -6.65 17.52
C PHE A 153 3.16 -7.80 18.53
#